data_AF-A0A327ZKZ0-F1
#
_entry.id   AF-A0A327ZKZ0-F1
#
_cell.length_a   1.000
_cell.length_b   1.000
_cell.length_c   1.000
_cell.angle_alpha   90.00
_cell.angle_beta   90.00
_cell.angle_gamma   90.00
#
_symmetry.space_group_name_H-M   'P 1'
#
loop_
_entity.id
_entity.type
_entity.pdbx_description
1 polymer ?
#
loop_
_entity_poly.entity_id
_entity_poly.type
_entity_poly.pdbx_seq_one_letter_code
_entity_poly.pdbx_strand_id
1 'polypeptide(L)'
;MTFSIPPGMPVPPRLPEPPVREMSNAELAELVRAGSPFRGKAVYALGDRAVSDDDAATVLGELTYLPVLREDRFHLVSMAGAAIVALLAAATPHARQVAYRAFAALPESEQRDLLLHLRSDRIENAHPTTP
;
A
#
# COMPACT_ATOMS: atom_id res chain seq x y z
N MET A 1 -5.02 19.95 -14.24
CA MET A 1 -5.66 19.42 -15.47
C MET A 1 -7.05 18.97 -15.08
N THR A 2 -8.07 19.72 -15.49
CA THR A 2 -9.47 19.43 -15.16
C THR A 2 -10.03 18.53 -16.26
N PHE A 3 -10.34 17.28 -15.94
CA PHE A 3 -11.02 16.39 -16.88
C PHE A 3 -12.44 16.93 -17.10
N SER A 4 -12.67 17.64 -18.21
CA SER A 4 -14.01 17.93 -18.69
C SER A 4 -14.61 16.66 -19.26
N ILE A 5 -15.56 16.07 -18.54
CA ILE A 5 -16.40 15.00 -19.08
C ILE A 5 -17.26 15.61 -20.20
N PRO A 6 -17.25 15.04 -21.42
CA PRO A 6 -18.08 15.56 -22.51
C PRO A 6 -19.57 15.48 -22.13
N PRO A 7 -20.37 16.50 -22.46
CA PRO A 7 -21.78 16.54 -22.09
C PRO A 7 -22.54 15.38 -22.74
N GLY A 8 -23.24 14.57 -21.94
CA GLY A 8 -24.10 13.49 -22.41
C GLY A 8 -23.62 12.06 -22.10
N MET A 9 -22.43 11.86 -21.54
CA MET A 9 -22.07 10.54 -21.00
C MET A 9 -22.74 10.31 -19.64
N PRO A 10 -23.42 9.17 -19.41
CA PRO A 10 -23.92 8.83 -18.08
C PRO A 10 -22.72 8.74 -17.13
N VAL A 11 -22.76 9.53 -16.06
CA VAL A 11 -21.80 9.41 -14.96
C VAL A 11 -21.89 7.97 -14.44
N PRO A 12 -20.78 7.20 -14.41
CA PRO A 12 -20.81 5.87 -13.85
C PRO A 12 -21.40 5.92 -12.44
N PRO A 13 -22.33 5.03 -12.08
CA PRO A 13 -22.89 5.01 -10.75
C PRO A 13 -21.75 4.90 -9.73
N ARG A 14 -21.71 5.84 -8.77
CA ARG A 14 -20.75 5.78 -7.66
C ARG A 14 -21.07 4.51 -6.88
N LEU A 15 -20.14 3.57 -6.84
CA LEU A 15 -20.24 2.42 -5.94
C LEU A 15 -20.28 2.94 -4.50
N PRO A 16 -21.12 2.35 -3.62
CA PRO A 16 -21.12 2.71 -2.21
C PRO A 16 -19.72 2.46 -1.64
N GLU A 17 -19.23 3.40 -0.83
CA GLU A 17 -17.94 3.26 -0.18
C GLU A 17 -18.00 2.12 0.86
N PRO A 18 -17.13 1.10 0.77
CA PRO A 18 -17.11 0.04 1.76
C PRO A 18 -16.59 0.58 3.10
N PRO A 19 -17.08 0.07 4.25
CA PRO A 19 -16.64 0.49 5.57
C PRO A 19 -15.26 -0.12 5.92
N VAL A 20 -14.21 0.31 5.22
CA VAL A 20 -12.85 -0.29 5.31
C VAL A 20 -12.28 -0.36 6.73
N ARG A 21 -12.72 0.52 7.64
CA ARG A 21 -12.27 0.51 9.05
C ARG A 21 -12.86 -0.65 9.85
N GLU A 22 -14.02 -1.15 9.47
CA GLU A 22 -14.77 -2.21 10.17
C GLU A 22 -14.51 -3.60 9.57
N MET A 23 -14.06 -3.65 8.31
CA MET A 23 -13.74 -4.90 7.60
C MET A 23 -12.57 -5.65 8.24
N SER A 24 -12.59 -6.97 8.24
CA SER A 24 -11.47 -7.82 8.65
C SER A 24 -10.26 -7.69 7.72
N ASN A 25 -9.07 -8.13 8.17
CA ASN A 25 -7.86 -8.12 7.34
C ASN A 25 -8.04 -8.94 6.05
N ALA A 26 -8.77 -10.06 6.13
CA ALA A 26 -9.09 -10.89 4.97
C ALA A 26 -9.96 -10.14 3.95
N GLU A 27 -11.01 -9.45 4.40
CA GLU A 27 -11.88 -8.67 3.52
C GLU A 27 -11.12 -7.49 2.87
N LEU A 28 -10.22 -6.84 3.61
CA LEU A 28 -9.35 -5.80 3.05
C LEU A 28 -8.39 -6.37 1.99
N ALA A 29 -7.82 -7.55 2.24
CA ALA A 29 -6.98 -8.23 1.26
C ALA A 29 -7.74 -8.58 -0.02
N GLU A 30 -9.00 -9.02 0.10
CA GLU A 30 -9.85 -9.30 -1.07
C GLU A 30 -10.13 -8.05 -1.90
N LEU A 31 -10.36 -6.88 -1.28
CA LEU A 31 -10.48 -5.62 -2.02
C LEU A 31 -9.24 -5.33 -2.85
N VAL A 32 -8.04 -5.61 -2.30
CA VAL A 32 -6.78 -5.41 -3.00
C VAL A 32 -6.63 -6.42 -4.15
N ARG A 33 -6.84 -7.71 -3.89
CA ARG A 33 -6.73 -8.79 -4.89
C ARG A 33 -7.68 -8.59 -6.06
N ALA A 34 -8.88 -8.10 -5.79
CA ALA A 34 -9.88 -7.79 -6.81
C ALA A 34 -9.55 -6.54 -7.65
N GLY A 35 -8.47 -5.81 -7.34
CA GLY A 35 -8.14 -4.54 -7.99
C GLY A 35 -9.20 -3.47 -7.77
N SER A 36 -9.92 -3.54 -6.65
CA SER A 36 -11.01 -2.64 -6.32
C SER A 36 -10.57 -1.17 -6.43
N PRO A 37 -11.47 -0.24 -6.82
CA PRO A 37 -11.22 1.20 -6.68
C PRO A 37 -10.86 1.62 -5.26
N PHE A 38 -11.20 0.80 -4.24
CA PHE A 38 -10.91 1.06 -2.83
C PHE A 38 -9.61 0.38 -2.33
N ARG A 39 -8.83 -0.28 -3.19
CA ARG A 39 -7.60 -1.00 -2.79
C ARG A 39 -6.60 -0.13 -2.04
N GLY A 40 -6.45 1.14 -2.41
CA GLY A 40 -5.57 2.08 -1.69
C GLY A 40 -6.05 2.28 -0.24
N LYS A 41 -7.36 2.45 -0.03
CA LYS A 41 -7.95 2.56 1.32
C LYS A 41 -7.74 1.27 2.12
N ALA A 42 -7.81 0.12 1.47
CA ALA A 42 -7.55 -1.16 2.12
C ALA A 42 -6.07 -1.32 2.54
N VAL A 43 -5.13 -0.91 1.68
CA VAL A 43 -3.69 -0.86 2.00
C VAL A 43 -3.41 0.05 3.21
N TYR A 44 -3.99 1.25 3.23
CA TYR A 44 -3.86 2.16 4.37
C TYR A 44 -4.46 1.57 5.66
N ALA A 45 -5.66 0.98 5.59
CA ALA A 45 -6.30 0.38 6.76
C ALA A 45 -5.49 -0.79 7.34
N LEU A 46 -4.89 -1.63 6.50
CA LEU A 46 -3.96 -2.67 6.94
C LEU A 46 -2.68 -2.07 7.55
N GLY A 47 -2.16 -0.99 6.96
CA GLY A 47 -0.99 -0.27 7.47
C GLY A 47 -1.21 0.30 8.86
N ASP A 48 -2.36 0.95 9.10
CA ASP A 48 -2.73 1.49 10.40
C ASP A 48 -2.83 0.39 11.46
N ARG A 49 -3.36 -0.78 11.10
CA ARG A 49 -3.50 -1.94 11.99
C ARG A 49 -2.18 -2.61 12.31
N ALA A 50 -1.23 -2.61 11.38
CA ALA A 50 0.08 -3.25 11.53
C ALA A 50 0.88 -2.72 12.75
N VAL A 51 0.52 -1.56 13.29
CA VAL A 51 1.08 -1.00 14.54
C VAL A 51 0.83 -1.92 15.75
N SER A 52 -0.30 -2.64 15.75
CA SER A 52 -0.73 -3.48 16.88
C SER A 52 -1.17 -4.89 16.49
N ASP A 53 -1.19 -5.21 15.20
CA ASP A 53 -1.66 -6.48 14.65
C ASP A 53 -0.65 -7.06 13.64
N ASP A 54 0.06 -8.11 14.07
CA ASP A 54 1.05 -8.80 13.25
C ASP A 54 0.44 -9.55 12.05
N ASP A 55 -0.84 -9.93 12.13
CA ASP A 55 -1.55 -10.53 11.00
C ASP A 55 -1.75 -9.48 9.90
N ALA A 56 -2.20 -8.27 10.27
CA ALA A 56 -2.33 -7.16 9.32
C ALA A 56 -0.99 -6.83 8.64
N ALA A 57 0.12 -6.82 9.39
CA ALA A 57 1.46 -6.64 8.83
C ALA A 57 1.83 -7.75 7.85
N THR A 58 1.55 -9.01 8.20
CA THR A 58 1.83 -10.19 7.35
C THR A 58 1.04 -10.11 6.05
N VAL A 59 -0.28 -9.92 6.14
CA VAL A 59 -1.18 -9.77 4.99
C VAL A 59 -0.73 -8.63 4.10
N LEU A 60 -0.42 -7.46 4.67
CA LEU A 60 0.05 -6.32 3.89
C LEU A 60 1.34 -6.62 3.13
N GLY A 61 2.27 -7.34 3.77
CA GLY A 61 3.49 -7.83 3.14
C GLY A 61 3.23 -8.75 1.95
N GLU A 62 2.33 -9.71 2.08
CA GLU A 62 1.94 -10.62 0.98
C GLU A 62 1.32 -9.88 -0.21
N LEU A 63 0.53 -8.84 0.05
CA LEU A 63 -0.11 -8.06 -1.01
C LEU A 63 0.91 -7.30 -1.87
N THR A 64 2.10 -6.95 -1.34
CA THR A 64 3.16 -6.27 -2.10
C THR A 64 3.70 -7.05 -3.30
N TYR A 65 3.45 -8.37 -3.34
CA TYR A 65 3.86 -9.23 -4.44
C TYR A 65 2.86 -9.22 -5.61
N LEU A 66 1.66 -8.67 -5.42
CA LEU A 66 0.62 -8.68 -6.44
C LEU A 66 0.92 -7.64 -7.55
N PRO A 67 0.75 -8.01 -8.84
CA PRO A 67 0.90 -7.07 -9.96
C PRO A 67 0.04 -5.81 -9.80
N VAL A 68 -1.18 -5.98 -9.28
CA VAL A 68 -2.13 -4.88 -9.05
C VAL A 68 -1.61 -3.80 -8.10
N LEU A 69 -0.65 -4.12 -7.22
CA LEU A 69 0.01 -3.14 -6.37
C LEU A 69 1.35 -2.65 -6.92
N ARG A 70 2.07 -3.52 -7.64
CA ARG A 70 3.37 -3.18 -8.23
C ARG A 70 3.24 -2.23 -9.41
N GLU A 71 2.22 -2.43 -10.23
CA GLU A 71 1.97 -1.63 -11.44
C GLU A 71 1.17 -0.35 -11.16
N ASP A 72 0.49 -0.28 -10.02
CA ASP A 72 -0.28 0.88 -9.58
C ASP A 72 0.65 1.95 -8.98
N ARG A 73 1.17 2.84 -9.83
CA ARG A 73 2.14 3.87 -9.45
C ARG A 73 1.47 5.21 -9.13
N PHE A 74 1.85 5.79 -8.00
CA PHE A 74 1.50 7.15 -7.61
C PHE A 74 2.80 7.95 -7.37
N HIS A 75 3.14 8.85 -8.30
CA HIS A 75 4.44 9.51 -8.36
C HIS A 75 5.62 8.52 -8.43
N LEU A 76 6.61 8.65 -7.52
CA LEU A 76 7.84 7.87 -7.53
C LEU A 76 7.65 6.44 -7.03
N VAL A 77 6.61 6.17 -6.23
CA VAL A 77 6.40 4.87 -5.59
C VAL A 77 5.19 4.14 -6.15
N SER A 78 5.31 2.81 -6.27
CA SER A 78 4.16 1.91 -6.49
C SER A 78 3.33 1.80 -5.21
N MET A 79 2.09 1.32 -5.32
CA MET A 79 1.26 0.99 -4.17
C MET A 79 1.90 -0.10 -3.30
N ALA A 80 2.67 -1.01 -3.92
CA ALA A 80 3.53 -1.94 -3.18
C ALA A 80 4.61 -1.19 -2.37
N GLY A 81 5.23 -0.16 -2.95
CA GLY A 81 6.13 0.75 -2.22
C GLY A 81 5.45 1.45 -1.05
N ALA A 82 4.23 1.98 -1.24
CA ALA A 82 3.45 2.61 -0.17
C ALA A 82 3.12 1.63 0.97
N ALA A 83 2.79 0.38 0.65
CA ALA A 83 2.59 -0.67 1.66
C ALA A 83 3.88 -0.95 2.46
N ILE A 84 5.05 -0.96 1.82
CA ILE A 84 6.34 -1.11 2.52
C ILE A 84 6.60 0.09 3.44
N VAL A 85 6.29 1.33 3.01
CA VAL A 85 6.40 2.51 3.87
C VAL A 85 5.50 2.38 5.09
N ALA A 86 4.26 1.91 4.93
CA ALA A 86 3.35 1.69 6.05
C ALA A 86 3.87 0.65 7.04
N LEU A 87 4.44 -0.46 6.55
CA LEU A 87 5.09 -1.49 7.39
C LEU A 87 6.29 -0.93 8.17
N LEU A 88 7.11 -0.07 7.55
CA LEU A 88 8.22 0.59 8.24
C LEU A 88 7.73 1.58 9.31
N ALA A 89 6.66 2.31 9.02
CA ALA A 89 6.08 3.29 9.93
C ALA A 89 5.40 2.63 11.14
N ALA A 90 4.86 1.41 10.99
CA ALA A 90 4.34 0.63 12.11
C ALA A 90 5.40 0.36 13.20
N ALA A 91 6.69 0.39 12.83
CA ALA A 91 7.85 0.35 13.73
C ALA A 91 7.93 -0.85 14.69
N THR A 92 7.08 -1.87 14.53
CA THR A 92 7.20 -3.13 15.26
C THR A 92 8.32 -4.00 14.67
N PRO A 93 8.99 -4.85 15.47
CA PRO A 93 10.01 -5.76 14.94
C PRO A 93 9.50 -6.66 13.81
N HIS A 94 8.27 -7.16 13.93
CA HIS A 94 7.64 -8.02 12.92
C HIS A 94 7.36 -7.24 11.63
N ALA A 95 6.71 -6.07 11.71
CA ALA A 95 6.42 -5.25 10.54
C ALA A 95 7.71 -4.83 9.80
N ARG A 96 8.79 -4.50 10.52
CA ARG A 96 10.10 -4.21 9.89
C ARG A 96 10.66 -5.43 9.16
N GLN A 97 10.60 -6.62 9.76
CA GLN A 97 11.07 -7.84 9.10
C GLN A 97 10.25 -8.16 7.84
N VAL A 98 8.94 -7.93 7.87
CA VAL A 98 8.08 -8.06 6.68
C VAL A 98 8.46 -7.02 5.62
N ALA A 99 8.65 -5.75 6.02
CA ALA A 99 9.07 -4.67 5.12
C ALA A 99 10.38 -4.99 4.40
N TYR A 100 11.39 -5.49 5.11
CA TYR A 100 12.69 -5.83 4.51
C TYR A 100 12.57 -6.96 3.48
N ARG A 101 11.76 -7.99 3.77
CA ARG A 101 11.50 -9.08 2.83
C ARG A 101 10.78 -8.57 1.58
N ALA A 102 9.74 -7.76 1.76
CA ALA A 102 9.00 -7.15 0.66
C ALA A 102 9.90 -6.24 -0.20
N PHE A 103 10.74 -5.41 0.45
CA PHE A 103 11.72 -4.56 -0.23
C PHE A 103 12.72 -5.36 -1.05
N ALA A 104 13.32 -6.41 -0.47
CA ALA A 104 14.28 -7.26 -1.17
C ALA A 104 13.67 -7.98 -2.39
N ALA A 105 12.34 -8.16 -2.40
CA ALA A 105 11.63 -8.76 -3.52
C ALA A 105 11.22 -7.77 -4.63
N LEU A 106 11.49 -6.47 -4.45
CA LEU A 106 11.29 -5.48 -5.51
C LEU A 106 12.42 -5.52 -6.54
N PRO A 107 12.16 -5.15 -7.81
CA PRO A 107 13.22 -4.86 -8.77
C PRO A 107 14.19 -3.79 -8.27
N GLU A 108 15.47 -3.87 -8.61
CA GLU A 108 16.49 -2.92 -8.15
C GLU A 108 16.16 -1.45 -8.44
N SER A 109 15.51 -1.18 -9.58
CA SER A 109 15.06 0.18 -9.91
C SER A 109 14.00 0.68 -8.94
N GLU A 110 13.04 -0.16 -8.55
CA GLU A 110 12.01 0.20 -7.57
C GLU A 110 12.58 0.31 -6.15
N GLN A 111 13.55 -0.54 -5.80
CA GLN A 111 14.29 -0.40 -4.54
C GLN A 111 14.97 0.97 -4.45
N ARG A 112 15.64 1.40 -5.53
CA ARG A 112 16.28 2.73 -5.61
C ARG A 112 15.25 3.86 -5.51
N ASP A 113 14.15 3.77 -6.26
CA ASP A 113 13.07 4.78 -6.20
C ASP A 113 12.49 4.91 -4.78
N LEU A 114 12.29 3.78 -4.09
CA LEU A 114 11.75 3.77 -2.73
C LEU A 114 12.74 4.34 -1.71
N LEU A 115 14.03 4.00 -1.81
CA LEU A 115 15.08 4.57 -0.94
C LEU A 115 15.20 6.10 -1.14
N LEU A 116 15.11 6.58 -2.37
CA LEU A 116 15.06 8.01 -2.67
C LEU A 116 13.84 8.68 -2.04
N HIS A 117 12.67 8.04 -2.13
CA HIS A 117 11.45 8.52 -1.49
C HIS A 117 11.59 8.60 0.04
N LEU A 118 12.18 7.58 0.65
CA LEU A 118 12.46 7.49 2.10
C LEU A 118 13.63 8.38 2.54
N ARG A 119 14.34 9.02 1.60
CA ARG A 119 15.56 9.81 1.85
C ARG A 119 16.59 9.04 2.68
N SER A 120 16.72 7.75 2.40
CA SER A 120 17.57 6.81 3.14
C SER A 120 18.50 6.10 2.17
N ASP A 121 19.73 5.83 2.60
CA ASP A 121 20.71 5.05 1.86
C ASP A 121 20.43 3.54 1.94
N ARG A 122 19.81 3.12 3.05
CA ARG A 122 19.49 1.72 3.35
C ARG A 122 18.12 1.59 3.97
N ILE A 123 17.43 0.48 3.71
CA ILE A 123 16.08 0.24 4.22
C ILE A 123 16.07 0.11 5.75
N GLU A 124 17.16 -0.36 6.35
CA GLU A 124 17.30 -0.49 7.80
C GLU A 124 17.40 0.86 8.51
N ASN A 125 17.82 1.91 7.80
CA ASN A 125 17.91 3.28 8.33
C ASN A 125 16.60 4.06 8.15
N ALA A 126 15.62 3.50 7.43
CA ALA A 126 14.36 4.17 7.17
C ALA A 126 13.45 4.16 8.41
N HIS A 127 12.98 5.36 8.77
CA HIS A 127 12.01 5.60 9.83
C HIS A 127 10.94 6.60 9.35
N PRO A 128 10.10 6.20 8.38
CA PRO A 128 9.03 7.07 7.92
C PRO A 128 8.05 7.30 9.08
N THR A 129 7.71 8.55 9.32
CA THR A 129 6.55 8.91 10.15
C THR A 129 5.34 8.93 9.25
N THR A 130 4.31 8.15 9.58
CA THR A 130 2.98 8.35 8.99
C THR A 130 2.49 9.76 9.36
N PRO A 131 1.99 10.55 8.41
CA PRO A 131 1.25 11.77 8.72
C PRO A 131 -0.09 11.47 9.41
#